data_AF-A0A9D6L7P6-F1
#
_entry.id   AF-A0A9D6L7P6-F1
#
_cell.length_a   1.000
_cell.length_b   1.000
_cell.length_c   1.000
_cell.angle_alpha   90.00
_cell.angle_beta   90.00
_cell.angle_gamma   90.00
#
_symmetry.space_group_name_H-M   'P 1'
#
loop_
_entity.id
_entity.type
_entity.pdbx_description
1 polymer ?
#
loop_
_entity_poly.entity_id
_entity_poly.type
_entity_poly.pdbx_seq_one_letter_code
_entity_poly.pdbx_strand_id
1 'polypeptide(L)'
;MNPTLIAAFWMQRLTSPIRVVLLGLAFGIPLLAIGAMNAGLTALGDSAGLTMIFAVGMIGQDLSSGVLQLLFARPVRRAEYVFSRWIAVGAAAGAVGLVQTAIAGALMAAHGSAPPATEFALFAVQRVLECFGVAAVFTLLSTLIAGVGDLAFYFVGSITSAVGGLVAQSQHWTIVVRAADELDKFLSPKLPLAQMINASPFQFTPLVSYLSTVSLCLVLAIVVMNRKELSYASG
;
A
#
# COMPACT_ATOMS: atom_id res chain seq x y z
N MET A 1 12.82 14.77 6.47
CA MET A 1 12.73 13.34 6.12
C MET A 1 14.07 12.72 6.50
N ASN A 2 14.07 11.74 7.39
CA ASN A 2 15.30 11.20 7.94
C ASN A 2 15.67 9.85 7.25
N PRO A 3 16.74 9.79 6.44
CA PRO A 3 17.10 8.58 5.69
C PRO A 3 17.49 7.43 6.61
N THR A 4 18.03 7.72 7.80
CA THR A 4 18.39 6.70 8.80
C THR A 4 17.16 5.96 9.31
N LEU A 5 16.01 6.66 9.48
CA LEU A 5 14.76 6.02 9.88
C LEU A 5 14.21 5.08 8.80
N ILE A 6 14.39 5.44 7.53
CA ILE A 6 13.97 4.65 6.37
C ILE A 6 14.84 3.39 6.27
N ALA A 7 16.17 3.54 6.33
CA ALA A 7 17.09 2.41 6.26
C ALA A 7 16.90 1.43 7.43
N ALA A 8 16.79 1.95 8.66
CA ALA A 8 16.54 1.12 9.85
C ALA A 8 15.21 0.37 9.75
N PHE A 9 14.16 1.00 9.18
CA PHE A 9 12.89 0.33 8.92
C PHE A 9 13.04 -0.86 7.99
N TRP A 10 13.71 -0.68 6.85
CA TRP A 10 13.91 -1.74 5.87
C TRP A 10 14.69 -2.90 6.45
N MET A 11 15.77 -2.63 7.19
CA MET A 11 16.54 -3.66 7.88
C MET A 11 15.65 -4.44 8.84
N GLN A 12 14.85 -3.76 9.67
CA GLN A 12 13.94 -4.41 10.60
C GLN A 12 12.87 -5.27 9.89
N ARG A 13 12.39 -4.85 8.71
CA ARG A 13 11.40 -5.63 7.96
C ARG A 13 11.99 -6.85 7.29
N LEU A 14 13.19 -6.71 6.71
CA LEU A 14 13.86 -7.78 5.97
C LEU A 14 14.50 -8.83 6.88
N THR A 15 14.74 -8.53 8.15
CA THR A 15 15.23 -9.53 9.12
C THR A 15 14.14 -10.48 9.63
N SER A 16 12.86 -10.17 9.40
CA SER A 16 11.76 -11.04 9.83
C SER A 16 11.60 -12.23 8.87
N PRO A 17 11.82 -13.49 9.31
CA PRO A 17 11.75 -14.66 8.43
C PRO A 17 10.38 -14.82 7.79
N ILE A 18 9.31 -14.56 8.55
CA ILE A 18 7.92 -14.64 8.07
C ILE A 18 7.69 -13.65 6.92
N ARG A 19 8.19 -12.41 7.04
CA ARG A 19 8.03 -11.40 5.98
C ARG A 19 8.80 -11.78 4.73
N VAL A 20 10.01 -12.35 4.87
CA VAL A 20 10.80 -12.81 3.73
C VAL A 20 10.10 -13.95 3.00
N VAL A 21 9.54 -14.92 3.73
CA VAL A 21 8.75 -16.01 3.12
C VAL A 21 7.52 -15.47 2.41
N LEU A 22 6.74 -14.61 3.07
CA LEU A 22 5.56 -13.97 2.45
C LEU A 22 5.92 -13.14 1.23
N LEU A 23 7.04 -12.41 1.28
CA LEU A 23 7.55 -11.64 0.16
C LEU A 23 7.94 -12.56 -1.00
N GLY A 24 8.63 -13.67 -0.71
CA GLY A 24 8.97 -14.68 -1.71
C GLY A 24 7.74 -15.28 -2.38
N LEU A 25 6.68 -15.56 -1.62
CA LEU A 25 5.41 -16.08 -2.17
C LEU A 25 4.67 -15.02 -3.00
N ALA A 26 4.49 -13.81 -2.47
CA ALA A 26 3.81 -12.71 -3.16
C ALA A 26 4.56 -12.25 -4.42
N PHE A 27 5.89 -12.37 -4.41
CA PHE A 27 6.74 -12.08 -5.55
C PHE A 27 6.73 -13.22 -6.58
N GLY A 28 6.94 -14.45 -6.12
CA GLY A 28 7.19 -15.62 -6.96
C GLY A 28 5.94 -16.22 -7.60
N ILE A 29 4.83 -16.35 -6.87
CA ILE A 29 3.60 -16.99 -7.39
C ILE A 29 3.11 -16.31 -8.68
N PRO A 30 2.98 -14.96 -8.73
CA PRO A 30 2.56 -14.29 -9.96
C PRO A 30 3.55 -14.46 -11.11
N LEU A 31 4.86 -14.47 -10.82
CA LEU A 31 5.89 -14.68 -11.84
C LEU A 31 5.86 -16.10 -12.41
N LEU A 32 5.57 -17.10 -11.57
CA LEU A 32 5.36 -18.47 -12.03
C LEU A 32 4.16 -18.57 -12.97
N ALA A 33 3.06 -17.86 -12.69
CA ALA A 33 1.92 -17.82 -13.60
C ALA A 33 2.29 -17.24 -14.97
N ILE A 34 3.09 -16.16 -15.00
CA ILE A 34 3.56 -15.56 -16.26
C ILE A 34 4.52 -16.50 -17.00
N GLY A 35 5.50 -17.07 -16.28
CA GLY A 35 6.52 -17.94 -16.87
C GLY A 35 6.00 -19.32 -17.30
N ALA A 36 5.05 -19.92 -16.57
CA ALA A 36 4.56 -21.27 -16.86
C ALA A 36 3.29 -21.27 -17.71
N MET A 37 2.42 -20.27 -17.56
CA MET A 37 1.10 -20.24 -18.21
C MET A 37 0.99 -19.20 -19.33
N ASN A 38 2.09 -18.49 -19.64
CA ASN A 38 2.13 -17.37 -20.59
C ASN A 38 1.05 -16.31 -20.28
N ALA A 39 0.83 -16.05 -18.98
CA ALA A 39 -0.12 -15.06 -18.53
C ALA A 39 0.41 -13.63 -18.78
N GLY A 40 -0.50 -12.66 -18.94
CA GLY A 40 -0.15 -11.25 -19.12
C GLY A 40 0.24 -10.54 -17.82
N LEU A 41 0.57 -9.25 -17.92
CA LEU A 41 0.91 -8.39 -16.77
C LEU A 41 -0.18 -8.34 -15.68
N THR A 42 -1.45 -8.59 -16.05
CA THR A 42 -2.57 -8.66 -15.11
C THR A 42 -2.43 -9.78 -14.09
N ALA A 43 -1.64 -10.82 -14.38
CA ALA A 43 -1.34 -11.90 -13.45
C ALA A 43 -0.53 -11.43 -12.24
N LEU A 44 0.20 -10.30 -12.35
CA LEU A 44 0.90 -9.68 -11.21
C LEU A 44 -0.05 -9.14 -10.13
N GLY A 45 -1.36 -9.07 -10.42
CA GLY A 45 -2.37 -8.59 -9.48
C GLY A 45 -2.16 -7.13 -9.09
N ASP A 46 -2.78 -6.72 -7.99
CA ASP A 46 -2.53 -5.42 -7.36
C ASP A 46 -1.22 -5.42 -6.54
N SER A 47 -0.71 -4.22 -6.24
CA SER A 47 0.46 -4.07 -5.37
C SER A 47 0.12 -4.01 -3.87
N ALA A 48 -1.16 -4.16 -3.52
CA ALA A 48 -1.62 -4.14 -2.13
C ALA A 48 -0.96 -5.26 -1.31
N GLY A 49 -0.89 -6.49 -1.85
CA GLY A 49 -0.23 -7.62 -1.20
C GLY A 49 1.22 -7.35 -0.80
N LEU A 50 2.02 -6.83 -1.74
CA LEU A 50 3.42 -6.46 -1.49
C LEU A 50 3.54 -5.34 -0.47
N THR A 51 2.67 -4.33 -0.58
CA THR A 51 2.66 -3.18 0.32
C THR A 51 2.33 -3.60 1.75
N MET A 52 1.33 -4.46 1.94
CA MET A 52 0.94 -5.00 3.24
C MET A 52 2.12 -5.64 3.98
N ILE A 53 2.95 -6.43 3.29
CA ILE A 53 4.09 -7.12 3.91
C ILE A 53 5.06 -6.14 4.59
N PHE A 54 5.25 -4.95 4.03
CA PHE A 54 6.07 -3.90 4.64
C PHE A 54 5.27 -3.03 5.63
N ALA A 55 4.03 -2.72 5.28
CA ALA A 55 3.19 -1.76 5.97
C ALA A 55 2.65 -2.25 7.32
N VAL A 56 2.36 -3.55 7.45
CA VAL A 56 1.73 -4.11 8.66
C VAL A 56 2.54 -3.79 9.90
N GLY A 57 1.88 -3.10 10.83
CA GLY A 57 2.44 -2.63 12.09
C GLY A 57 3.59 -1.63 11.92
N MET A 58 3.60 -0.82 10.86
CA MET A 58 4.66 0.18 10.60
C MET A 58 4.83 1.23 11.67
N ILE A 59 3.75 1.58 12.37
CA ILE A 59 3.75 2.51 13.50
C ILE A 59 3.24 1.80 14.76
N GLY A 60 2.21 0.95 14.61
CA GLY A 60 1.62 0.21 15.72
C GLY A 60 2.62 -0.65 16.51
N GLN A 61 3.61 -1.26 15.86
CA GLN A 61 4.63 -2.04 16.58
C GLN A 61 5.60 -1.17 17.39
N ASP A 62 5.97 0.01 16.88
CA ASP A 62 6.82 0.95 17.61
C ASP A 62 6.10 1.51 18.84
N LEU A 63 4.78 1.68 18.73
CA LEU A 63 3.93 2.09 19.84
C LEU A 63 3.82 0.96 20.88
N SER A 64 3.56 -0.26 20.45
CA SER A 64 3.40 -1.42 21.34
C SER A 64 4.70 -1.84 22.05
N SER A 65 5.86 -1.54 21.45
CA SER A 65 7.17 -1.87 22.02
C SER A 65 7.78 -0.75 22.87
N GLY A 66 7.12 0.41 22.95
CA GLY A 66 7.65 1.60 23.64
C GLY A 66 8.82 2.30 22.93
N VAL A 67 9.30 1.77 21.79
CA VAL A 67 10.38 2.37 20.98
C VAL A 67 10.06 3.81 20.57
N LEU A 68 8.78 4.11 20.36
CA LEU A 68 8.32 5.44 20.01
C LEU A 68 8.71 6.52 21.04
N GLN A 69 8.74 6.17 22.34
CA GLN A 69 9.13 7.09 23.41
C GLN A 69 10.64 7.42 23.32
N LEU A 70 11.47 6.40 23.06
CA LEU A 70 12.92 6.57 22.88
C LEU A 70 13.23 7.38 21.61
N LEU A 71 12.45 7.19 20.55
CA LEU A 71 12.63 7.89 19.29
C LEU A 71 12.33 9.39 19.42
N PHE A 72 11.29 9.76 20.16
CA PHE A 72 10.91 11.16 20.39
C PHE A 72 11.63 11.84 21.56
N ALA A 73 12.49 11.13 22.28
CA ALA A 73 13.50 11.76 23.13
C ALA A 73 14.55 12.53 22.30
N ARG A 74 14.67 12.22 21.01
CA ARG A 74 15.50 12.93 20.03
C ARG A 74 14.65 13.99 19.31
N PRO A 75 15.26 15.03 18.69
CA PRO A 75 14.53 16.11 18.01
C PRO A 75 13.94 15.67 16.66
N VAL A 76 13.09 14.65 16.66
CA VAL A 76 12.34 14.18 15.49
C VAL A 76 10.89 14.64 15.63
N ARG A 77 10.39 15.40 14.66
CA ARG A 77 8.99 15.83 14.65
C ARG A 77 8.08 14.64 14.36
N ARG A 78 6.91 14.56 15.01
CA ARG A 78 5.92 13.48 14.79
C ARG A 78 5.50 13.39 13.32
N ALA A 79 5.28 14.53 12.66
CA ALA A 79 4.98 14.58 11.24
C ALA A 79 6.11 14.00 10.39
N GLU A 80 7.37 14.33 10.70
CA GLU A 80 8.53 13.78 9.99
C GLU A 80 8.61 12.26 10.15
N TYR A 81 8.34 11.73 11.33
CA TYR A 81 8.29 10.29 11.56
C TYR A 81 7.20 9.61 10.72
N VAL A 82 5.97 10.17 10.69
CA VAL A 82 4.86 9.65 9.88
C VAL A 82 5.22 9.64 8.39
N PHE A 83 5.75 10.75 7.86
CA PHE A 83 6.18 10.83 6.45
C PHE A 83 7.33 9.87 6.16
N SER A 84 8.33 9.75 7.04
CA SER A 84 9.43 8.80 6.87
C SER A 84 8.93 7.36 6.84
N ARG A 85 7.94 6.99 7.66
CA ARG A 85 7.34 5.65 7.67
C ARG A 85 6.54 5.38 6.38
N TRP A 86 5.70 6.32 5.95
CA TRP A 86 4.96 6.23 4.68
C TRP A 86 5.89 6.06 3.48
N ILE A 87 6.93 6.90 3.37
CA ILE A 87 7.89 6.84 2.26
C ILE A 87 8.70 5.54 2.31
N ALA A 88 9.12 5.09 3.50
CA ALA A 88 9.87 3.83 3.62
C ALA A 88 9.06 2.64 3.09
N VAL A 89 7.79 2.54 3.47
CA VAL A 89 6.90 1.46 3.01
C VAL A 89 6.65 1.56 1.51
N GLY A 90 6.25 2.74 1.02
CA GLY A 90 5.95 2.97 -0.40
C GLY A 90 7.16 2.70 -1.30
N ALA A 91 8.35 3.14 -0.89
CA ALA A 91 9.58 2.93 -1.65
C ALA A 91 10.05 1.47 -1.63
N ALA A 92 9.97 0.76 -0.50
CA ALA A 92 10.32 -0.67 -0.44
C ALA A 92 9.38 -1.51 -1.30
N ALA A 93 8.06 -1.35 -1.11
CA ALA A 93 7.06 -2.09 -1.88
C ALA A 93 7.13 -1.72 -3.37
N GLY A 94 7.31 -0.44 -3.70
CA GLY A 94 7.51 0.04 -5.06
C GLY A 94 8.75 -0.55 -5.72
N ALA A 95 9.89 -0.58 -5.03
CA ALA A 95 11.12 -1.17 -5.56
C ALA A 95 10.95 -2.68 -5.85
N VAL A 96 10.38 -3.44 -4.91
CA VAL A 96 10.09 -4.86 -5.13
C VAL A 96 9.11 -5.05 -6.29
N GLY A 97 8.05 -4.23 -6.35
CA GLY A 97 7.06 -4.26 -7.43
C GLY A 97 7.65 -3.94 -8.81
N LEU A 98 8.61 -3.01 -8.89
CA LEU A 98 9.33 -2.69 -10.12
C LEU A 98 10.23 -3.84 -10.56
N VAL A 99 10.97 -4.46 -9.62
CA VAL A 99 11.78 -5.64 -9.93
C VAL A 99 10.89 -6.79 -10.41
N GLN A 100 9.74 -7.02 -9.75
CA GLN A 100 8.78 -8.03 -10.17
C GLN A 100 8.26 -7.76 -11.59
N THR A 101 7.93 -6.50 -11.88
CA THR A 101 7.43 -6.07 -13.19
C THR A 101 8.52 -6.23 -14.27
N ALA A 102 9.78 -5.90 -13.96
CA ALA A 102 10.91 -6.08 -14.87
C ALA A 102 11.14 -7.55 -15.22
N ILE A 103 11.11 -8.45 -14.23
CA ILE A 103 11.25 -9.89 -14.47
C ILE A 103 10.05 -10.41 -15.29
N ALA A 104 8.83 -9.99 -14.97
CA ALA A 104 7.66 -10.35 -15.76
C ALA A 104 7.80 -9.91 -17.23
N GLY A 105 8.24 -8.67 -17.48
CA GLY A 105 8.50 -8.18 -18.82
C GLY A 105 9.56 -9.01 -19.57
N ALA A 106 10.63 -9.40 -18.88
CA ALA A 106 11.67 -10.27 -19.46
C ALA A 106 11.13 -11.67 -19.81
N LEU A 107 10.30 -12.27 -18.94
CA LEU A 107 9.66 -13.57 -19.19
C LEU A 107 8.69 -13.50 -20.38
N MET A 108 7.86 -12.45 -20.46
CA MET A 108 6.95 -12.24 -21.59
C MET A 108 7.71 -12.01 -22.90
N ALA A 109 8.82 -11.26 -22.86
CA ALA A 109 9.69 -11.09 -24.02
C ALA A 109 10.32 -12.40 -24.49
N ALA A 110 10.74 -13.27 -23.57
CA ALA A 110 11.25 -14.60 -23.90
C ALA A 110 10.21 -15.49 -24.60
N HIS A 111 8.91 -15.28 -24.33
CA HIS A 111 7.81 -15.98 -24.99
C HIS A 111 7.29 -15.29 -26.26
N GLY A 112 7.86 -14.15 -26.66
CA GLY A 112 7.37 -13.38 -27.80
C GLY A 112 6.02 -12.68 -27.54
N SER A 113 5.59 -12.57 -26.28
CA SER A 113 4.34 -11.93 -25.85
C SER A 113 4.57 -10.58 -25.14
N ALA A 114 5.72 -9.93 -25.39
CA ALA A 114 6.06 -8.66 -24.76
C ALA A 114 5.01 -7.57 -25.05
N PRO A 115 4.50 -6.88 -24.02
CA PRO A 115 3.59 -5.77 -24.22
C PRO A 115 4.34 -4.56 -24.81
N PRO A 116 3.61 -3.61 -25.46
CA PRO A 116 4.19 -2.35 -25.88
C PRO A 116 4.91 -1.63 -24.74
N ALA A 117 6.05 -0.99 -25.03
CA ALA A 117 6.87 -0.32 -24.01
C ALA A 117 6.11 0.76 -23.22
N THR A 118 5.15 1.44 -23.88
CA THR A 118 4.27 2.42 -23.25
C THR A 118 3.33 1.79 -22.21
N GLU A 119 2.67 0.69 -22.55
CA GLU A 119 1.79 -0.04 -21.62
C GLU A 119 2.57 -0.61 -20.44
N PHE A 120 3.76 -1.18 -20.70
CA PHE A 120 4.65 -1.67 -19.67
C PHE A 120 5.08 -0.57 -18.69
N ALA A 121 5.49 0.59 -19.22
CA ALA A 121 5.89 1.73 -18.41
C ALA A 121 4.72 2.28 -17.57
N LEU A 122 3.53 2.43 -18.18
CA LEU A 122 2.33 2.89 -17.47
C LEU A 122 1.92 1.93 -16.35
N PHE A 123 1.99 0.62 -16.61
CA PHE A 123 1.73 -0.40 -15.60
C PHE A 123 2.74 -0.31 -14.44
N ALA A 124 4.03 -0.17 -14.73
CA ALA A 124 5.07 -0.02 -13.72
C ALA A 124 4.85 1.22 -12.84
N VAL A 125 4.56 2.37 -13.45
CA VAL A 125 4.25 3.61 -12.70
C VAL A 125 2.98 3.46 -11.87
N GLN A 126 1.93 2.87 -12.44
CA GLN A 126 0.67 2.63 -11.72
C GLN A 126 0.89 1.75 -10.48
N ARG A 127 1.71 0.70 -10.57
CA ARG A 127 2.04 -0.14 -9.40
C ARG A 127 2.74 0.64 -8.31
N VAL A 128 3.69 1.51 -8.66
CA VAL A 128 4.40 2.34 -7.67
C VAL A 128 3.42 3.29 -6.99
N LEU A 129 2.55 3.97 -7.75
CA LEU A 129 1.54 4.84 -7.17
C LEU A 129 0.60 4.06 -6.24
N GLU A 130 0.13 2.89 -6.66
CA GLU A 130 -0.69 2.03 -5.80
C GLU A 130 0.03 1.65 -4.50
N CYS A 131 1.34 1.36 -4.53
CA CYS A 131 2.13 1.11 -3.32
C CYS A 131 2.11 2.30 -2.37
N PHE A 132 2.31 3.52 -2.87
CA PHE A 132 2.28 4.74 -2.05
C PHE A 132 0.86 5.06 -1.54
N GLY A 133 -0.15 4.78 -2.36
CA GLY A 133 -1.55 4.92 -1.99
C GLY A 133 -1.93 4.02 -0.82
N VAL A 134 -1.72 2.71 -0.97
CA VAL A 134 -1.99 1.71 0.07
C VAL A 134 -1.13 1.96 1.32
N ALA A 135 0.14 2.37 1.15
CA ALA A 135 0.99 2.74 2.27
C ALA A 135 0.42 3.91 3.09
N ALA A 136 -0.25 4.89 2.45
CA ALA A 136 -0.88 6.00 3.15
C ALA A 136 -2.05 5.53 4.03
N VAL A 137 -2.88 4.61 3.50
CA VAL A 137 -3.98 3.99 4.24
C VAL A 137 -3.44 3.23 5.46
N PHE A 138 -2.42 2.39 5.27
CA PHE A 138 -1.79 1.68 6.39
C PHE A 138 -1.12 2.62 7.38
N THR A 139 -0.55 3.73 6.92
CA THR A 139 0.00 4.75 7.81
C THR A 139 -1.10 5.28 8.74
N LEU A 140 -2.28 5.62 8.21
CA LEU A 140 -3.43 6.00 9.04
C LEU A 140 -3.85 4.88 9.99
N LEU A 141 -4.14 3.69 9.49
CA LEU A 141 -4.62 2.58 10.31
C LEU A 141 -3.64 2.19 11.43
N SER A 142 -2.33 2.19 11.13
CA SER A 142 -1.26 1.87 12.08
C SER A 142 -1.05 2.97 13.13
N THR A 143 -1.47 4.22 12.87
CA THR A 143 -1.55 5.24 13.92
C THR A 143 -2.75 5.08 14.83
N LEU A 144 -3.86 4.50 14.36
CA LEU A 144 -5.06 4.31 15.17
C LEU A 144 -4.88 3.18 16.18
N ILE A 145 -4.25 2.07 15.79
CA ILE A 145 -4.22 0.83 16.57
C ILE A 145 -2.77 0.38 16.81
N ALA A 146 -2.47 -0.08 18.03
CA ALA A 146 -1.16 -0.64 18.37
C ALA A 146 -0.98 -2.06 17.78
N GLY A 147 0.27 -2.47 17.60
CA GLY A 147 0.62 -3.80 17.08
C GLY A 147 0.31 -3.98 15.59
N VAL A 148 -0.33 -5.10 15.25
CA VAL A 148 -0.68 -5.52 13.88
C VAL A 148 -2.19 -5.41 13.58
N GLY A 149 -2.93 -4.67 14.42
CA GLY A 149 -4.38 -4.50 14.27
C GLY A 149 -4.78 -3.68 13.04
N ASP A 150 -3.84 -2.94 12.45
CA ASP A 150 -4.03 -2.25 11.16
C ASP A 150 -4.40 -3.22 10.03
N LEU A 151 -3.79 -4.41 10.02
CA LEU A 151 -4.10 -5.47 9.07
C LEU A 151 -5.53 -5.98 9.23
N ALA A 152 -6.00 -6.15 10.48
CA ALA A 152 -7.36 -6.59 10.75
C ALA A 152 -8.40 -5.57 10.26
N PHE A 153 -8.16 -4.28 10.49
CA PHE A 153 -9.04 -3.22 10.00
C PHE A 153 -9.08 -3.16 8.48
N TYR A 154 -7.92 -3.32 7.84
CA TYR A 154 -7.84 -3.39 6.39
C TYR A 154 -8.68 -4.57 5.85
N PHE A 155 -8.45 -5.79 6.36
CA PHE A 155 -9.19 -6.96 5.90
C PHE A 155 -10.68 -6.89 6.19
N VAL A 156 -11.08 -6.47 7.39
CA VAL A 156 -12.50 -6.30 7.72
C VAL A 156 -13.13 -5.26 6.80
N GLY A 157 -12.44 -4.16 6.53
CA GLY A 157 -12.88 -3.15 5.57
C GLY A 157 -13.06 -3.71 4.16
N SER A 158 -12.07 -4.42 3.63
CA SER A 158 -12.10 -5.02 2.30
C SER A 158 -13.14 -6.14 2.16
N ILE A 159 -13.32 -6.98 3.18
CA ILE A 159 -14.36 -8.01 3.20
C ILE A 159 -15.74 -7.34 3.28
N THR A 160 -15.88 -6.30 4.10
CA THR A 160 -17.14 -5.56 4.23
C THR A 160 -17.51 -4.85 2.93
N SER A 161 -16.55 -4.23 2.22
CA SER A 161 -16.81 -3.65 0.91
C SER A 161 -17.20 -4.72 -0.11
N ALA A 162 -16.44 -5.83 -0.18
CA ALA A 162 -16.71 -6.89 -1.14
C ALA A 162 -18.06 -7.58 -0.91
N VAL A 163 -18.31 -8.08 0.31
CA VAL A 163 -19.56 -8.78 0.66
C VAL A 163 -20.74 -7.81 0.65
N GLY A 164 -20.56 -6.61 1.21
CA GLY A 164 -21.58 -5.57 1.20
C GLY A 164 -21.98 -5.16 -0.22
N GLY A 165 -21.01 -5.00 -1.12
CA GLY A 165 -21.24 -4.70 -2.53
C GLY A 165 -22.01 -5.81 -3.25
N LEU A 166 -21.61 -7.08 -3.06
CA LEU A 166 -22.28 -8.24 -3.66
C LEU A 166 -23.74 -8.37 -3.20
N VAL A 167 -23.98 -8.29 -1.89
CA VAL A 167 -25.33 -8.37 -1.33
C VAL A 167 -26.18 -7.20 -1.79
N ALA A 168 -25.64 -5.97 -1.73
CA ALA A 168 -26.36 -4.77 -2.15
C ALA A 168 -26.70 -4.79 -3.64
N GLN A 169 -25.81 -5.28 -4.49
CA GLN A 169 -26.07 -5.44 -5.92
C GLN A 169 -27.20 -6.44 -6.18
N SER A 170 -27.22 -7.57 -5.45
CA SER A 170 -28.28 -8.58 -5.57
C SER A 170 -29.66 -8.06 -5.12
N GLN A 171 -29.69 -7.16 -4.14
CA GLN A 171 -30.91 -6.56 -3.59
C GLN A 171 -31.26 -5.21 -4.23
N HIS A 172 -30.49 -4.77 -5.24
CA HIS A 172 -30.61 -3.46 -5.89
C HIS A 172 -30.54 -2.24 -4.93
N TRP A 173 -29.79 -2.36 -3.84
CA TRP A 173 -29.56 -1.27 -2.87
C TRP A 173 -28.46 -0.33 -3.35
N THR A 174 -28.81 0.58 -4.24
CA THR A 174 -27.86 1.50 -4.91
C THR A 174 -26.97 2.32 -3.96
N ILE A 175 -27.52 2.73 -2.81
CA ILE A 175 -26.76 3.50 -1.80
C ILE A 175 -25.65 2.63 -1.18
N VAL A 176 -25.94 1.37 -0.87
CA VAL A 176 -24.97 0.47 -0.23
C VAL A 176 -23.90 0.03 -1.22
N VAL A 177 -24.26 -0.20 -2.48
CA VAL A 177 -23.27 -0.44 -3.57
C VAL A 177 -22.29 0.74 -3.65
N ARG A 178 -22.81 1.97 -3.69
CA ARG A 178 -21.96 3.16 -3.74
C ARG A 178 -21.05 3.29 -2.51
N ALA A 179 -21.57 3.01 -1.32
CA ALA A 179 -20.78 3.05 -0.09
C ALA A 179 -19.67 1.99 -0.09
N ALA A 180 -19.95 0.78 -0.58
CA ALA A 180 -18.97 -0.28 -0.73
C ALA A 180 -17.87 0.10 -1.73
N ASP A 181 -18.22 0.67 -2.88
CA ASP A 181 -17.27 1.12 -3.90
C ASP A 181 -16.37 2.24 -3.36
N GLU A 182 -16.92 3.21 -2.63
CA GLU A 182 -16.12 4.30 -2.03
C GLU A 182 -15.21 3.76 -0.90
N LEU A 183 -15.66 2.78 -0.12
CA LEU A 183 -14.83 2.13 0.89
C LEU A 183 -13.67 1.36 0.22
N ASP A 184 -13.93 0.64 -0.87
CA ASP A 184 -12.89 -0.07 -1.62
C ASP A 184 -11.86 0.90 -2.22
N LYS A 185 -12.33 1.96 -2.89
CA LYS A 185 -11.45 3.03 -3.42
C LYS A 185 -10.62 3.71 -2.32
N PHE A 186 -11.19 3.88 -1.13
CA PHE A 186 -10.48 4.45 0.00
C PHE A 186 -9.39 3.51 0.54
N LEU A 187 -9.70 2.20 0.69
CA LEU A 187 -8.76 1.22 1.23
C LEU A 187 -7.65 0.86 0.23
N SER A 188 -8.00 0.78 -1.04
CA SER A 188 -7.07 0.49 -2.14
C SER A 188 -7.08 1.61 -3.17
N PRO A 189 -6.49 2.78 -2.85
CA PRO A 189 -6.46 3.91 -3.78
C PRO A 189 -5.62 3.56 -5.00
N LYS A 190 -6.30 3.38 -6.14
CA LYS A 190 -5.72 3.04 -7.43
C LYS A 190 -5.84 4.24 -8.37
N LEU A 191 -4.79 4.49 -9.15
CA LEU A 191 -4.80 5.49 -10.22
C LEU A 191 -4.74 4.78 -11.58
N PRO A 192 -5.85 4.69 -12.33
CA PRO A 192 -5.89 3.98 -13.61
C PRO A 192 -5.23 4.81 -14.72
N LEU A 193 -3.90 4.94 -14.68
CA LEU A 193 -3.11 5.82 -15.55
C LEU A 193 -3.35 5.55 -17.04
N ALA A 194 -3.41 4.29 -17.44
CA ALA A 194 -3.65 3.92 -18.83
C ALA A 194 -5.02 4.42 -19.32
N GLN A 195 -6.07 4.34 -18.49
CA GLN A 195 -7.40 4.84 -18.84
C GLN A 195 -7.40 6.37 -18.90
N MET A 196 -6.72 7.04 -17.97
CA MET A 196 -6.65 8.50 -17.92
C MET A 196 -5.95 9.11 -19.13
N ILE A 197 -4.83 8.52 -19.58
CA ILE A 197 -4.05 9.03 -20.70
C ILE A 197 -4.76 8.80 -22.03
N ASN A 198 -5.47 7.67 -22.16
CA ASN A 198 -6.21 7.34 -23.37
C ASN A 198 -7.61 7.98 -23.43
N ALA A 199 -8.11 8.55 -22.33
CA ALA A 199 -9.40 9.24 -22.31
C ALA A 199 -9.33 10.60 -23.01
N SER A 200 -10.31 10.87 -23.87
CA SER A 200 -10.53 12.19 -24.48
C SER A 200 -11.96 12.64 -24.17
N PRO A 201 -12.18 13.68 -23.33
CA PRO A 201 -11.16 14.52 -22.66
C PRO A 201 -10.44 13.82 -21.51
N PHE A 202 -9.27 14.35 -21.12
CA PHE A 202 -8.49 13.86 -19.98
C PHE A 202 -9.30 13.92 -18.68
N GLN A 203 -9.35 12.80 -17.95
CA GLN A 203 -10.17 12.67 -16.74
C GLN A 203 -9.34 12.99 -15.48
N PHE A 204 -9.55 14.16 -14.89
CA PHE A 204 -8.84 14.58 -13.66
C PHE A 204 -9.40 13.94 -12.37
N THR A 205 -10.64 13.45 -12.38
CA THR A 205 -11.33 12.94 -11.19
C THR A 205 -10.56 11.82 -10.46
N PRO A 206 -10.03 10.78 -11.14
CA PRO A 206 -9.26 9.74 -10.46
C PRO A 206 -7.99 10.26 -9.79
N LEU A 207 -7.31 11.22 -10.40
CA LEU A 207 -6.10 11.84 -9.84
C LEU A 207 -6.42 12.63 -8.57
N VAL A 208 -7.46 13.47 -8.62
CA VAL A 208 -7.89 14.25 -7.47
C VAL A 208 -8.35 13.33 -6.33
N SER A 209 -9.11 12.28 -6.63
CA SER A 209 -9.55 11.28 -5.64
C SER A 209 -8.37 10.56 -4.98
N TYR A 210 -7.39 10.10 -5.78
CA TYR A 210 -6.16 9.47 -5.28
C TYR A 210 -5.37 10.42 -4.36
N LEU A 211 -5.09 11.65 -4.82
CA LEU A 211 -4.32 12.64 -4.04
C LEU A 211 -5.06 13.06 -2.77
N SER A 212 -6.39 13.19 -2.83
CA SER A 212 -7.21 13.51 -1.65
C SER A 212 -7.15 12.40 -0.62
N THR A 213 -7.25 11.14 -1.05
CA THR A 213 -7.20 9.97 -0.16
C THR A 213 -5.84 9.87 0.54
N VAL A 214 -4.74 9.98 -0.23
CA VAL A 214 -3.38 9.98 0.33
C VAL A 214 -3.18 11.13 1.31
N SER A 215 -3.55 12.35 0.92
CA SER A 215 -3.38 13.54 1.75
C SER A 215 -4.21 13.44 3.03
N LEU A 216 -5.46 13.01 2.93
CA LEU A 216 -6.36 12.82 4.08
C LEU A 216 -5.79 11.79 5.05
N CYS A 217 -5.35 10.63 4.55
CA CYS A 217 -4.76 9.59 5.40
C CYS A 217 -3.52 10.10 6.15
N LEU A 218 -2.62 10.81 5.47
CA LEU A 218 -1.41 11.35 6.08
C LEU A 218 -1.72 12.47 7.09
N VAL A 219 -2.62 13.39 6.77
CA VAL A 219 -3.03 14.46 7.70
C VAL A 219 -3.68 13.88 8.94
N LEU A 220 -4.61 12.94 8.79
CA LEU A 220 -5.26 12.26 9.91
C LEU A 220 -4.24 11.48 10.75
N ALA A 221 -3.31 10.75 10.11
CA ALA A 221 -2.24 10.05 10.81
C ALA A 221 -1.39 11.00 11.66
N ILE A 222 -1.03 12.17 11.12
CA ILE A 222 -0.28 13.20 11.84
C ILE A 222 -1.09 13.76 13.02
N VAL A 223 -2.38 14.07 12.81
CA VAL A 223 -3.26 14.57 13.88
C VAL A 223 -3.42 13.55 15.00
N VAL A 224 -3.66 12.28 14.66
CA VAL A 224 -3.75 11.18 15.63
C VAL A 224 -2.43 11.05 16.39
N MET A 225 -1.30 11.03 15.69
CA MET A 225 0.01 10.96 16.33
C MET A 225 0.30 12.15 17.24
N ASN A 226 -0.12 13.36 16.89
CA ASN A 226 0.04 14.56 17.72
C ASN A 226 -0.81 14.52 18.99
N ARG A 227 -1.97 13.84 18.96
CA ARG A 227 -2.85 13.69 20.12
C ARG A 227 -2.43 12.59 21.09
N LYS A 228 -1.58 11.64 20.67
CA LYS A 228 -1.11 10.59 21.58
C LYS A 228 -0.21 11.19 22.66
N GLU A 229 -0.66 11.08 23.90
CA GLU A 229 0.17 11.35 25.07
C GLU A 229 1.13 10.17 25.26
N LEU A 230 2.43 10.44 25.11
CA LEU A 230 3.47 9.46 25.37
C LEU A 230 3.86 9.63 26.83
N SER A 231 3.12 8.96 27.73
CA SER A 231 3.45 8.98 29.15
C SER A 231 4.73 8.17 29.38
N TYR A 232 5.81 8.87 29.75
CA TYR A 232 7.12 8.30 30.09
C TYR A 232 7.11 7.43 31.36
N ALA A 233 5.98 7.35 32.09
CA ALA A 233 5.87 6.74 33.41
C ALA A 233 5.15 5.38 33.43
N SER A 234 4.96 4.73 32.27
CA SER A 234 4.23 3.45 32.16
C SER A 234 5.11 2.23 31.87
N GLY A 235 6.44 2.38 31.98
CA GLY A 235 7.41 1.28 31.92
C GLY A 235 7.70 0.69 33.29
#